data_AF-A0A2S7PZ95-F1
#
_entry.id   AF-A0A2S7PZ95-F1
#
_cell.length_a   1.000
_cell.length_b   1.000
_cell.length_c   1.000
_cell.angle_alpha   90.00
_cell.angle_beta   90.00
_cell.angle_gamma   90.00
#
_symmetry.space_group_name_H-M   'P 1'
#
loop_
_entity.id
_entity.type
_entity.pdbx_description
1 polymer ?
#
loop_
_entity_poly.entity_id
_entity_poly.type
_entity_poly.pdbx_seq_one_letter_code
_entity_poly.pdbx_strand_id
1 'polypeptide(L)'
;MDSSNLGPGVLAVSWVFGALAIIIVGTRYYVRLRIVERFTIDDWLIALVLILALFNGVFYTLSVHYGLGRSLQTLTKTQISNTKKWVYFGNIFSTLSAGFGRIAFAFLLLALLHPTWGKRRGLLWTIITLKFIVDVVAVVVSFLQCRPMNGYWDKDVNATCMPMVVVRVTYFQGGESTFVLF
;
A
#
# COMPACT_ATOMS: atom_id res chain seq x y z
N MET A 1 -6.93 -9.66 33.10
CA MET A 1 -7.10 -9.87 31.65
C MET A 1 -5.82 -9.41 31.00
N ASP A 2 -4.92 -10.36 30.75
CA ASP A 2 -3.55 -10.12 30.30
C ASP A 2 -3.50 -9.32 29.01
N SER A 3 -2.68 -8.27 29.01
CA SER A 3 -2.30 -7.45 27.86
C SER A 3 -1.37 -8.24 26.94
N SER A 4 -1.88 -9.37 26.44
CA SER A 4 -1.21 -10.26 25.50
C SER A 4 -0.85 -9.47 24.26
N ASN A 5 0.45 -9.41 23.97
CA ASN A 5 1.05 -8.86 22.77
C ASN A 5 0.16 -9.15 21.53
N LEU A 6 -0.55 -8.14 21.00
CA LEU A 6 -1.37 -8.29 19.79
C LEU A 6 -0.52 -8.29 18.50
N GLY A 7 0.71 -7.79 18.59
CA GLY A 7 1.66 -7.72 17.47
C GLY A 7 1.89 -9.05 16.75
N PRO A 8 2.22 -10.16 17.45
CA PRO A 8 2.38 -11.48 16.86
C PRO A 8 1.15 -12.00 16.12
N GLY A 9 -0.06 -11.72 16.63
CA GLY A 9 -1.31 -12.15 15.99
C GLY A 9 -1.55 -11.46 14.65
N VAL A 10 -1.36 -10.13 14.61
CA VAL A 10 -1.47 -9.36 13.35
C VAL A 10 -0.41 -9.80 12.35
N LEU A 11 0.82 -10.04 12.81
CA LEU A 11 1.91 -10.51 11.97
C LEU A 11 1.59 -11.88 11.34
N ALA A 12 1.09 -12.83 12.13
CA ALA A 12 0.73 -14.15 11.64
C ALA A 12 -0.32 -14.08 10.53
N VAL A 13 -1.38 -13.28 10.74
CA VAL A 13 -2.42 -13.07 9.73
C VAL A 13 -1.84 -12.41 8.47
N SER A 14 -1.03 -11.35 8.60
CA SER A 14 -0.41 -10.67 7.46
C SER A 14 0.46 -11.61 6.62
N TRP A 15 1.26 -12.49 7.25
CA TRP A 15 2.10 -13.45 6.53
C TRP A 15 1.31 -14.57 5.87
N VAL A 16 0.22 -15.04 6.49
CA VAL A 16 -0.67 -16.05 5.88
C VAL A 16 -1.34 -15.49 4.63
N PHE A 17 -1.91 -14.29 4.71
CA PHE A 17 -2.50 -13.62 3.55
C PHE A 17 -1.44 -13.29 2.49
N GLY A 18 -0.23 -12.90 2.90
CA GLY A 18 0.90 -12.68 2.00
C GLY A 18 1.30 -13.95 1.25
N ALA A 19 1.46 -15.07 1.96
CA ALA A 19 1.78 -16.37 1.35
C ALA A 19 0.69 -16.81 0.36
N LEU A 20 -0.58 -16.67 0.72
CA LEU A 20 -1.71 -16.97 -0.14
C LEU A 20 -1.71 -16.10 -1.40
N ALA A 21 -1.42 -14.80 -1.28
CA ALA A 21 -1.29 -13.90 -2.42
C ALA A 21 -0.13 -14.30 -3.36
N ILE A 22 1.02 -14.70 -2.82
CA ILE A 22 2.16 -15.19 -3.60
C ILE A 22 1.79 -16.44 -4.39
N ILE A 23 1.07 -17.39 -3.78
CA ILE A 23 0.64 -18.62 -4.45
C ILE A 23 -0.30 -18.30 -5.62
N ILE A 24 -1.28 -17.40 -5.42
CA ILE A 24 -2.23 -17.01 -6.47
C ILE A 24 -1.52 -16.31 -7.62
N VAL A 25 -0.63 -15.36 -7.33
CA VAL A 25 0.12 -14.62 -8.35
C VAL A 25 1.10 -15.54 -9.07
N GLY A 26 1.78 -16.43 -8.36
CA GLY A 26 2.66 -17.44 -8.94
C GLY A 26 1.91 -18.39 -9.87
N THR A 27 0.71 -18.83 -9.49
CA THR A 27 -0.16 -19.65 -10.34
C THR A 27 -0.57 -18.90 -11.60
N ARG A 28 -0.95 -17.62 -11.49
CA ARG A 28 -1.25 -16.77 -12.64
C ARG A 28 -0.06 -16.64 -13.58
N TYR A 29 1.13 -16.39 -13.03
CA TYR A 29 2.35 -16.24 -13.78
C TYR A 29 2.71 -17.55 -14.52
N TYR A 30 2.55 -18.69 -13.85
CA TYR A 30 2.75 -20.00 -14.46
C TYR A 30 1.80 -20.25 -15.63
N VAL A 31 0.49 -19.97 -15.47
CA VAL A 31 -0.49 -20.11 -16.55
C VAL A 31 -0.16 -19.19 -17.73
N ARG A 32 0.19 -17.92 -17.47
CA ARG A 32 0.54 -16.95 -18.52
C ARG A 32 1.79 -17.39 -19.29
N LEU A 33 2.83 -17.82 -18.58
CA LEU A 33 4.07 -18.31 -19.18
C LEU A 33 3.89 -19.58 -20.01
N ARG A 34 3.14 -20.56 -19.49
CA ARG A 34 3.05 -21.90 -20.11
C ARG A 34 1.90 -22.09 -21.08
N ILE A 35 0.77 -21.41 -20.88
CA ILE A 35 -0.45 -21.61 -21.69
C ILE A 35 -0.66 -20.46 -22.68
N VAL A 36 -0.39 -19.21 -22.27
CA VAL A 36 -0.66 -18.04 -23.11
C VAL A 36 0.55 -17.66 -23.98
N GLU A 37 1.77 -18.01 -23.54
CA GLU A 37 3.05 -17.74 -24.23
C GLU A 37 3.22 -16.29 -24.72
N ARG A 38 2.51 -15.34 -24.08
CA ARG A 38 2.60 -13.92 -24.37
C ARG A 38 2.83 -13.15 -23.09
N PHE A 39 4.00 -12.52 -23.03
CA PHE A 39 4.37 -11.65 -21.93
C PHE A 39 3.83 -10.25 -22.19
N THR A 40 2.86 -9.80 -21.39
CA THR A 40 2.29 -8.47 -21.53
C THR A 40 2.86 -7.55 -20.44
N ILE A 41 2.87 -6.24 -20.68
CA ILE A 41 3.34 -5.23 -19.71
C ILE A 41 2.57 -5.35 -18.38
N ASP A 42 1.33 -5.82 -18.43
CA ASP A 42 0.48 -6.10 -17.27
C ASP A 42 1.07 -7.13 -16.29
N ASP A 43 1.81 -8.13 -16.79
CA ASP A 43 2.44 -9.16 -15.95
C ASP A 43 3.60 -8.56 -15.14
N TRP A 44 4.34 -7.61 -15.70
CA TRP A 44 5.39 -6.86 -14.99
C TRP A 44 4.81 -5.97 -13.90
N LEU A 45 3.67 -5.32 -14.15
CA LEU A 45 2.95 -4.53 -13.14
C LEU A 45 2.51 -5.40 -11.95
N ILE A 46 1.98 -6.60 -12.21
CA ILE A 46 1.57 -7.53 -11.15
C ILE A 46 2.78 -8.04 -10.34
N ALA A 47 3.89 -8.36 -11.00
CA ALA A 47 5.12 -8.75 -10.31
C ALA A 47 5.65 -7.62 -9.41
N LEU A 48 5.62 -6.38 -9.91
CA LEU A 48 6.00 -5.20 -9.13
C LEU A 48 5.10 -5.02 -7.91
N VAL A 49 3.77 -5.14 -8.06
CA VAL A 49 2.81 -5.10 -6.93
C VAL A 49 3.16 -6.14 -5.87
N LEU A 50 3.46 -7.38 -6.28
CA LEU A 50 3.82 -8.45 -5.34
C LEU A 50 5.09 -8.11 -4.56
N ILE A 51 6.11 -7.58 -5.24
CA ILE A 51 7.36 -7.15 -4.61
C ILE A 51 7.11 -6.02 -3.60
N LEU A 52 6.35 -4.98 -3.97
CA LEU A 52 6.02 -3.89 -3.05
C LEU A 52 5.21 -4.38 -1.84
N ALA A 53 4.27 -5.31 -2.05
CA ALA A 53 3.49 -5.90 -0.97
C ALA A 53 4.37 -6.69 0.01
N LEU A 54 5.35 -7.45 -0.49
CA LEU A 54 6.34 -8.15 0.32
C LEU A 54 7.19 -7.18 1.14
N PHE A 55 7.71 -6.12 0.51
CA PHE A 55 8.45 -5.07 1.22
C PHE A 55 7.61 -4.44 2.33
N ASN A 56 6.35 -4.11 2.05
CA ASN A 56 5.44 -3.59 3.08
C ASN A 56 5.26 -4.56 4.25
N GLY A 57 5.10 -5.87 3.98
CA GLY A 57 5.03 -6.90 5.01
C GLY A 57 6.29 -6.96 5.88
N VAL A 58 7.48 -6.84 5.28
CA VAL A 58 8.76 -6.79 6.00
C VAL A 58 8.86 -5.52 6.85
N PHE A 59 8.49 -4.35 6.33
CA PHE A 59 8.49 -3.10 7.10
C PHE A 59 7.50 -3.15 8.26
N TYR A 60 6.32 -3.75 8.08
CA TYR A 60 5.36 -3.96 9.16
C TYR A 60 5.92 -4.90 10.24
N THR A 61 6.56 -6.00 9.82
CA THR A 61 7.23 -6.94 10.74
C THR A 61 8.29 -6.23 11.56
N LEU A 62 9.13 -5.42 10.91
CA LEU A 62 10.16 -4.64 11.55
C LEU A 62 9.57 -3.63 12.53
N SER A 63 8.46 -2.99 12.15
CA SER A 63 7.77 -2.02 13.00
C SER A 63 7.18 -2.67 14.25
N VAL A 64 6.56 -3.86 14.12
CA VAL A 64 6.08 -4.69 15.25
C VAL A 64 7.25 -5.11 16.15
N HIS A 65 8.38 -5.49 15.56
CA HIS A 65 9.59 -5.86 16.29
C HIS A 65 10.17 -4.69 17.12
N TYR A 66 10.08 -3.45 16.62
CA TYR A 66 10.50 -2.25 17.36
C TYR A 66 9.50 -1.77 18.42
N GLY A 67 8.34 -2.42 18.56
CA GLY A 67 7.41 -2.24 19.69
C GLY A 67 6.00 -1.77 19.35
N LEU A 68 5.60 -1.82 18.07
CA LEU A 68 4.19 -1.68 17.69
C LEU A 68 3.34 -2.77 18.36
N GLY A 69 2.43 -2.35 19.25
CA GLY A 69 1.52 -3.26 19.98
C GLY A 69 1.90 -3.54 21.44
N ARG A 70 3.02 -2.99 21.94
CA ARG A 70 3.29 -2.91 23.40
C ARG A 70 2.80 -1.59 23.97
N SER A 71 2.48 -1.57 25.27
CA SER A 71 2.05 -0.33 25.94
C SER A 71 3.12 0.76 25.78
N LEU A 72 2.71 1.95 25.34
CA LEU A 72 3.58 3.10 25.05
C LEU A 72 4.45 3.53 26.24
N GLN A 73 4.14 3.05 27.46
CA GLN A 73 4.86 3.36 28.69
C GLN A 73 6.18 2.60 28.85
N THR A 74 6.39 1.48 28.14
CA THR A 74 7.61 0.65 28.26
C THR A 74 8.64 0.94 27.16
N LEU A 75 8.29 1.77 26.17
CA LEU A 75 9.12 2.03 25.00
C LEU A 75 9.97 3.30 25.17
N THR A 76 11.27 3.19 24.90
CA THR A 76 12.17 4.36 24.85
C THR A 76 11.73 5.31 23.73
N LYS A 77 11.85 6.62 23.93
CA LYS A 77 11.49 7.67 22.95
C LYS A 77 12.11 7.40 21.56
N THR A 78 13.32 6.86 21.50
CA THR A 78 14.04 6.47 20.28
C THR A 78 13.38 5.30 19.54
N GLN A 79 12.86 4.30 20.26
CA GLN A 79 12.13 3.17 19.65
C GLN A 79 10.79 3.61 19.08
N ILE A 80 10.09 4.55 19.75
CA ILE A 80 8.85 5.14 19.24
C ILE A 80 9.10 5.90 17.94
N SER A 81 10.16 6.71 17.89
CA SER A 81 10.59 7.45 16.70
C SER A 81 10.87 6.50 15.53
N ASN A 82 11.72 5.50 15.73
CA ASN A 82 12.04 4.52 14.70
C ASN A 82 10.81 3.72 14.25
N THR A 83 9.94 3.32 15.17
CA THR A 83 8.70 2.60 14.84
C THR A 83 7.80 3.44 13.92
N LYS A 84 7.59 4.72 14.25
CA LYS A 84 6.80 5.63 13.40
C LYS A 84 7.42 5.83 12.02
N LYS A 85 8.74 5.91 11.94
CA LYS A 85 9.47 6.04 10.68
C LYS A 85 9.22 4.82 9.79
N TRP A 86 9.39 3.61 10.31
CA TRP A 86 9.15 2.38 9.54
C TRP A 86 7.68 2.19 9.14
N VAL A 87 6.74 2.55 10.01
CA VAL A 87 5.29 2.56 9.68
C VAL A 87 4.98 3.55 8.57
N TYR A 88 5.57 4.75 8.63
CA TYR A 88 5.36 5.77 7.62
C TYR A 88 5.86 5.31 6.24
N PHE A 89 7.08 4.76 6.18
CA PHE A 89 7.58 4.17 4.94
C PHE A 89 6.72 2.99 4.47
N GLY A 90 6.33 2.09 5.39
CA GLY A 90 5.43 0.98 5.08
C GLY A 90 4.12 1.45 4.47
N ASN A 91 3.48 2.48 5.03
CA ASN A 91 2.26 3.05 4.48
C ASN A 91 2.45 3.58 3.05
N ILE A 92 3.55 4.27 2.75
CA ILE A 92 3.85 4.72 1.38
C ILE A 92 3.97 3.53 0.43
N PHE A 93 4.72 2.49 0.82
CA PHE A 93 4.85 1.27 0.01
C PHE A 93 3.52 0.54 -0.18
N SER A 94 2.69 0.50 0.86
CA SER A 94 1.35 -0.07 0.82
C SER A 94 0.43 0.68 -0.14
N THR A 95 0.41 2.01 -0.07
CA THR A 95 -0.37 2.87 -0.98
C THR A 95 0.08 2.67 -2.42
N LEU A 96 1.40 2.69 -2.69
CA LEU A 96 1.94 2.42 -4.03
C LEU A 96 1.54 1.03 -4.53
N SER A 97 1.68 0.00 -3.69
CA SER A 97 1.28 -1.37 -4.03
C SER A 97 -0.20 -1.46 -4.38
N ALA A 98 -1.07 -0.80 -3.62
CA ALA A 98 -2.50 -0.76 -3.88
C ALA A 98 -2.84 0.03 -5.16
N GLY A 99 -2.14 1.13 -5.42
CA GLY A 99 -2.26 1.93 -6.63
C GLY A 99 -1.93 1.12 -7.88
N PHE A 100 -0.75 0.50 -7.92
CA PHE A 100 -0.35 -0.38 -9.02
C PHE A 100 -1.28 -1.60 -9.17
N GLY A 101 -1.77 -2.17 -8.06
CA GLY A 101 -2.72 -3.29 -8.09
C GLY A 101 -4.04 -2.93 -8.77
N ARG A 102 -4.58 -1.74 -8.49
CA ARG A 102 -5.80 -1.22 -9.13
C ARG A 102 -5.59 -0.99 -10.63
N ILE A 103 -4.43 -0.46 -11.02
CA ILE A 103 -4.08 -0.24 -12.42
C ILE A 103 -4.00 -1.58 -13.17
N ALA A 104 -3.29 -2.56 -12.61
CA ALA A 104 -3.19 -3.90 -13.19
C ALA A 104 -4.56 -4.58 -13.32
N PHE A 105 -5.45 -4.43 -12.33
CA PHE A 105 -6.81 -4.96 -12.39
C PHE A 105 -7.64 -4.27 -13.49
N ALA A 106 -7.51 -2.95 -13.64
CA ALA A 106 -8.21 -2.20 -14.69
C ALA A 106 -7.75 -2.63 -16.10
N PHE A 107 -6.44 -2.87 -16.29
CA PHE A 107 -5.93 -3.42 -17.54
C PHE A 107 -6.41 -4.85 -17.81
N LEU A 108 -6.47 -5.70 -16.78
CA LEU A 108 -7.05 -7.04 -16.91
C LEU A 108 -8.51 -6.97 -17.35
N LEU A 109 -9.29 -6.06 -16.77
CA LEU A 109 -10.69 -5.84 -17.13
C LEU A 109 -10.82 -5.36 -18.58
N LEU A 110 -9.93 -4.46 -19.02
CA LEU A 110 -9.82 -4.00 -20.40
C LEU A 110 -9.50 -5.13 -21.38
N ALA A 111 -8.63 -6.07 -20.99
CA ALA A 111 -8.29 -7.23 -21.80
C ALA A 111 -9.44 -8.25 -21.87
N LEU A 112 -10.27 -8.35 -20.82
CA LEU A 112 -11.40 -9.26 -20.76
C LEU A 112 -12.65 -8.72 -21.47
N LEU A 113 -12.85 -7.40 -21.51
CA LEU A 113 -13.95 -6.77 -22.25
C LEU A 113 -13.70 -6.84 -23.76
N HIS A 114 -14.53 -7.60 -24.48
CA HIS A 114 -14.49 -7.76 -25.93
C HIS A 114 -14.57 -6.40 -26.70
N PRO A 115 -14.02 -6.33 -27.93
CA PRO A 115 -13.75 -5.08 -28.68
C PRO A 115 -14.97 -4.26 -29.13
N THR A 116 -16.19 -4.68 -28.81
CA THR A 116 -17.44 -4.03 -29.25
C THR A 116 -17.80 -2.75 -28.49
N TRP A 117 -17.01 -2.33 -27.48
CA TRP A 117 -17.35 -1.22 -26.59
C TRP A 117 -16.32 -0.08 -26.60
N GLY A 118 -16.00 0.46 -27.79
CA GLY A 118 -14.99 1.52 -27.96
C GLY A 118 -15.15 2.74 -27.04
N LYS A 119 -16.39 3.12 -26.68
CA LYS A 119 -16.67 4.22 -25.72
C LYS A 119 -16.27 3.88 -24.27
N ARG A 120 -16.41 2.62 -23.83
CA ARG A 120 -16.00 2.19 -22.48
C ARG A 120 -14.48 2.14 -22.33
N ARG A 121 -13.74 1.88 -23.41
CA ARG A 121 -12.28 1.86 -23.41
C ARG A 121 -11.68 3.23 -23.06
N GLY A 122 -12.25 4.30 -23.62
CA GLY A 122 -11.87 5.68 -23.29
C GLY A 122 -12.15 6.03 -21.82
N LEU A 123 -13.35 5.67 -21.34
CA LEU A 123 -13.74 5.92 -19.93
C LEU A 123 -12.83 5.16 -18.94
N LEU A 124 -12.48 3.92 -19.22
CA LEU A 124 -11.54 3.15 -18.41
C LEU A 124 -10.15 3.77 -18.39
N TRP A 125 -9.65 4.24 -19.54
CA TRP A 125 -8.35 4.93 -19.58
C TRP A 125 -8.36 6.23 -18.78
N THR A 126 -9.47 7.00 -18.82
CA THR A 126 -9.61 8.21 -17.99
C THR A 126 -9.67 7.91 -16.49
N ILE A 127 -10.28 6.80 -16.09
CA ILE A 127 -10.30 6.37 -14.68
C ILE A 127 -8.90 5.96 -14.23
N ILE A 128 -8.16 5.20 -15.05
CA ILE A 128 -6.79 4.78 -14.74
C ILE A 128 -5.88 5.99 -14.56
N THR A 129 -5.92 6.96 -15.49
CA THR A 129 -5.07 8.16 -15.41
C THR A 129 -5.45 9.05 -14.23
N LEU A 130 -6.74 9.29 -13.99
CA LEU A 130 -7.22 10.04 -12.83
C LEU A 130 -6.74 9.38 -11.53
N LYS A 131 -6.86 8.06 -11.44
CA LYS A 131 -6.48 7.29 -10.27
C LYS A 131 -4.97 7.33 -9.99
N PHE A 132 -4.16 7.30 -11.06
CA PHE A 132 -2.71 7.46 -10.95
C PHE A 132 -2.33 8.87 -10.46
N ILE A 133 -2.98 9.91 -11.00
CA ILE A 133 -2.76 11.29 -10.56
C ILE A 133 -3.08 11.46 -9.08
N VAL A 134 -4.22 10.93 -8.63
CA VAL A 134 -4.60 10.94 -7.20
C VAL A 134 -3.54 10.27 -6.33
N ASP A 135 -3.06 9.10 -6.73
CA ASP A 135 -2.06 8.35 -5.96
C ASP A 135 -0.76 9.12 -5.82
N VAL A 136 -0.26 9.69 -6.92
CA VAL A 136 0.95 10.54 -6.93
C VAL A 136 0.74 11.77 -6.05
N VAL A 137 -0.41 12.44 -6.14
CA VAL A 137 -0.73 13.59 -5.29
C VAL A 137 -0.78 13.18 -3.82
N ALA A 138 -1.37 12.03 -3.47
CA ALA A 138 -1.43 11.55 -2.10
C ALA A 138 -0.03 11.27 -1.53
N VAL A 139 0.86 10.68 -2.33
CA VAL A 139 2.26 10.46 -1.94
C VAL A 139 2.98 11.81 -1.73
N VAL A 140 2.91 12.72 -2.69
CA VAL A 140 3.54 14.04 -2.60
C VAL A 140 3.03 14.85 -1.40
N VAL A 141 1.71 14.84 -1.18
CA VAL A 141 1.10 15.48 -0.01
C VAL A 141 1.58 14.82 1.29
N SER A 142 1.71 13.49 1.31
CA SER A 142 2.27 12.78 2.47
C SER A 142 3.69 13.25 2.79
N PHE A 143 4.55 13.47 1.78
CA PHE A 143 5.90 14.03 1.96
C PHE A 143 5.88 15.49 2.45
N LEU A 144 4.84 16.26 2.13
CA LEU A 144 4.69 17.67 2.48
C LEU A 144 3.97 17.92 3.82
N GLN A 145 3.38 16.89 4.44
CA GLN A 145 2.58 17.01 5.67
C GLN A 145 3.34 17.55 6.88
N CYS A 146 4.67 17.35 6.94
CA CYS A 146 5.53 17.88 7.99
C CYS A 146 6.80 18.50 7.40
N ARG A 147 7.11 19.73 7.82
CA ARG A 147 8.37 20.41 7.51
C ARG A 147 9.13 20.66 8.82
N PRO A 148 10.33 20.09 9.02
CA PRO A 148 10.98 19.02 8.26
C PRO A 148 10.35 17.64 8.51
N MET A 149 10.46 16.74 7.52
CA MET A 149 10.04 15.33 7.62
C MET A 149 10.57 14.64 8.90
N ASN A 150 11.78 15.03 9.34
CA ASN A 150 12.42 14.47 10.53
C ASN A 150 11.61 14.67 11.83
N GLY A 151 10.77 15.69 11.91
CA GLY A 151 9.92 15.90 13.09
C GLY A 151 8.67 15.01 13.16
N TYR A 152 8.40 14.20 12.12
CA TYR A 152 7.32 13.21 12.20
C TYR A 152 7.67 12.07 13.16
N TRP A 153 8.94 11.65 13.16
CA TRP A 153 9.44 10.60 14.04
C TRP A 153 10.16 11.16 15.28
N ASP A 154 10.92 12.24 15.15
CA ASP A 154 11.68 12.83 16.24
C ASP A 154 10.92 13.98 16.91
N LYS A 155 10.50 13.81 18.16
CA LYS A 155 9.74 14.84 18.90
C LYS A 155 10.62 15.99 19.41
N ASP A 156 11.94 15.81 19.38
CA ASP A 156 12.89 16.82 19.85
C ASP A 156 13.17 17.91 18.78
N VAL A 157 12.69 17.71 17.54
CA VAL A 157 12.75 18.71 16.48
C VAL A 157 11.44 19.50 16.44
N ASN A 158 11.52 20.82 16.59
CA ASN A 158 10.38 21.73 16.41
C ASN A 158 9.88 21.69 14.95
N ALA A 159 9.01 20.74 14.64
CA ALA A 159 8.40 20.61 13.33
C ALA A 159 6.96 21.12 13.34
N THR A 160 6.66 21.97 12.38
CA THR A 160 5.31 22.42 12.08
C THR A 160 4.65 21.38 11.18
N CYS A 161 3.86 20.50 11.79
CA CYS A 161 3.01 19.55 11.07
C CYS A 161 1.60 20.11 10.91
N MET A 162 0.98 19.89 9.74
CA MET A 162 -0.39 20.33 9.46
C MET A 162 -1.37 19.17 9.66
N PRO A 163 -2.04 19.03 10.83
CA PRO A 163 -2.89 17.87 11.12
C PRO A 163 -4.10 17.76 10.18
N MET A 164 -4.59 18.89 9.67
CA MET A 164 -5.72 18.92 8.71
C MET A 164 -5.43 18.20 7.39
N VAL A 165 -4.17 18.20 6.94
CA VAL A 165 -3.78 17.57 5.66
C VAL A 165 -3.76 16.05 5.82
N VAL A 166 -3.23 15.54 6.94
CA VAL A 166 -3.21 14.11 7.26
C VAL A 166 -4.62 13.54 7.22
N VAL A 167 -5.53 14.17 7.97
CA VAL A 167 -6.93 13.75 8.09
C VAL A 167 -7.61 13.71 6.72
N ARG A 168 -7.40 14.76 5.90
CA ARG A 168 -8.00 14.85 4.56
C ARG A 168 -7.48 13.77 3.60
N VAL A 169 -6.18 13.45 3.65
CA VAL A 169 -5.59 12.36 2.86
C VAL A 169 -6.14 11.01 3.30
N THR A 170 -6.28 10.76 4.60
CA THR A 170 -6.85 9.50 5.11
C THR A 170 -8.31 9.33 4.69
N TYR A 171 -9.12 10.39 4.77
CA TYR A 171 -10.50 10.38 4.27
C TYR A 171 -10.55 10.14 2.76
N PHE A 172 -9.65 10.75 1.99
CA PHE A 172 -9.59 10.57 0.54
C PHE A 172 -9.24 9.12 0.18
N GLN A 173 -8.22 8.55 0.85
CA GLN A 173 -7.80 7.15 0.67
C GLN A 173 -8.92 6.16 1.05
N GLY A 174 -9.71 6.48 2.08
CA GLY A 174 -10.90 5.73 2.48
C GLY A 174 -11.99 5.77 1.40
N GLY A 175 -12.33 6.95 0.90
CA GLY A 175 -13.35 7.12 -0.15
C GLY A 175 -13.00 6.37 -1.44
N GLU A 176 -11.73 6.38 -1.83
CA GLU A 176 -11.22 5.63 -2.98
C GLU A 176 -11.39 4.11 -2.83
N SER A 177 -11.35 3.60 -1.59
CA SER A 177 -11.53 2.18 -1.32
C SER A 177 -13.00 1.77 -1.39
N THR A 178 -13.91 2.67 -0.99
CA THR A 178 -15.37 2.50 -1.12
C THR A 178 -15.80 2.49 -2.59
N PHE A 179 -15.22 3.35 -3.43
CA PHE A 179 -15.55 3.43 -4.86
C PHE A 179 -15.17 2.17 -5.66
N VAL A 180 -14.25 1.34 -5.15
CA VAL A 180 -13.84 0.08 -5.79
C VAL A 180 -14.71 -1.11 -5.35
N LEU A 181 -15.45 -0.98 -4.25
CA LEU A 181 -16.36 -2.02 -3.76
C LEU A 181 -17.76 -1.96 -4.40
N PHE A 182 -18.07 -0.89 -5.16
CA PHE A 182 -19.32 -0.67 -5.89
C PHE A 182 -19.09 -0.72 -7.39
#